data_AF-A0A3D6DLQ3-F1
#
_entry.id   AF-A0A3D6DLQ3-F1
#
_cell.length_a   1.000
_cell.length_b   1.000
_cell.length_c   1.000
_cell.angle_alpha   90.00
_cell.angle_beta   90.00
_cell.angle_gamma   90.00
#
_symmetry.space_group_name_H-M   'P 1'
#
loop_
_entity.id
_entity.type
_entity.pdbx_description
1 polymer ?
#
loop_
_entity_poly.entity_id
_entity_poly.type
_entity_poly.pdbx_seq_one_letter_code
_entity_poly.pdbx_strand_id
1 'polypeptide(L)'
;MKPMELTTNIFILISIAAVLGVGIGIVIQKQKNTKLLDDAETKAKDLLSQAKREGDRIKSEKILQAKERFIELKSEHEKLIFNREKKISETENRLREKENKLNKELNRSKSLTHNLDQKNESLDKKLSKLESKQEALNLLHDSQVEKLETISGLSAAAAKKEL
;
A
#
# COMPACT_ATOMS: atom_id res chain seq x y z
N MET A 1 -1.13 -12.91 121.44
CA MET A 1 -1.86 -13.52 120.30
C MET A 1 -2.36 -12.55 119.22
N LYS A 2 -2.18 -11.22 119.34
CA LYS A 2 -2.62 -10.24 118.30
C LYS A 2 -1.73 -10.05 117.04
N PRO A 3 -0.40 -10.28 117.03
CA PRO A 3 0.43 -9.95 115.85
C PRO A 3 0.38 -11.01 114.73
N MET A 4 0.07 -12.27 115.03
CA MET A 4 0.06 -13.38 114.06
C MET A 4 -1.17 -13.36 113.13
N GLU A 5 -2.31 -12.85 113.61
CA GLU A 5 -3.53 -12.67 112.81
C GLU A 5 -3.38 -11.54 111.77
N LEU A 6 -2.66 -10.47 112.12
CA LEU A 6 -2.45 -9.32 111.23
C LEU A 6 -1.58 -9.67 110.02
N THR A 7 -0.51 -10.46 110.23
CA THR A 7 0.35 -10.93 109.15
C THR A 7 -0.40 -11.85 108.17
N THR A 8 -1.26 -12.74 108.67
CA THR A 8 -2.08 -13.64 107.83
C THR A 8 -3.05 -12.88 106.94
N ASN A 9 -3.72 -11.84 107.46
CA ASN A 9 -4.63 -10.99 106.68
C ASN A 9 -3.91 -10.21 105.56
N ILE A 10 -2.67 -9.77 105.82
CA ILE A 10 -1.84 -9.09 104.81
C ILE A 10 -1.51 -10.05 103.66
N PHE A 11 -1.12 -11.29 103.95
CA PHE A 11 -0.84 -12.29 102.91
C PHE A 11 -2.07 -12.65 102.06
N ILE A 12 -3.25 -12.71 102.67
CA ILE A 12 -4.52 -12.95 101.94
C ILE A 12 -4.83 -11.78 100.99
N LEU A 13 -4.69 -10.53 101.45
CA LEU A 13 -4.91 -9.34 100.60
C LEU A 13 -3.92 -9.26 99.44
N ILE A 14 -2.64 -9.58 99.67
CA ILE A 14 -1.63 -9.63 98.61
C ILE A 14 -1.98 -10.71 97.59
N SER A 15 -2.44 -11.88 98.04
CA SER A 15 -2.83 -12.99 97.16
C SER A 15 -4.03 -12.62 96.30
N ILE A 16 -5.04 -11.96 96.86
CA ILE A 16 -6.22 -11.48 96.12
C ILE A 16 -5.81 -10.39 95.12
N ALA A 17 -4.97 -9.44 95.53
CA ALA A 17 -4.48 -8.38 94.65
C ALA A 17 -3.64 -8.94 93.48
N ALA A 18 -2.83 -9.98 93.72
CA ALA A 18 -2.06 -10.67 92.68
C ALA A 18 -2.98 -11.37 91.66
N VAL A 19 -4.01 -12.09 92.13
CA VAL A 19 -4.98 -12.75 91.24
C VAL A 19 -5.77 -11.74 90.41
N LEU A 20 -6.22 -10.63 91.03
CA LEU A 20 -6.90 -9.55 90.31
C LEU A 20 -6.00 -8.85 89.29
N GLY A 21 -4.74 -8.58 89.66
CA GLY A 21 -3.74 -7.99 88.77
C GLY A 21 -3.46 -8.85 87.54
N VAL A 22 -3.31 -10.17 87.73
CA VAL A 22 -3.15 -11.14 86.64
C VAL A 22 -4.42 -11.19 85.77
N GLY A 23 -5.60 -11.21 86.39
CA GLY A 23 -6.88 -11.19 85.67
C GLY A 23 -7.04 -9.96 84.76
N ILE A 24 -6.79 -8.76 85.29
CA ILE A 24 -6.82 -7.51 84.51
C ILE A 24 -5.74 -7.52 83.42
N GLY A 25 -4.53 -7.97 83.75
CA GLY A 25 -3.44 -8.10 82.78
C GLY A 25 -3.79 -8.98 81.58
N ILE A 26 -4.41 -10.14 81.82
CA ILE A 26 -4.87 -11.06 80.77
C ILE A 26 -5.96 -10.42 79.90
N VAL A 27 -6.91 -9.69 80.51
CA VAL A 27 -7.99 -9.01 79.76
C VAL A 27 -7.41 -7.92 78.86
N ILE A 28 -6.52 -7.07 79.37
CA ILE A 28 -5.85 -6.02 78.59
C ILE A 28 -5.01 -6.63 77.47
N GLN A 29 -4.27 -7.71 77.75
CA GLN A 29 -3.46 -8.39 76.73
C GLN A 29 -4.32 -9.00 75.62
N LYS A 30 -5.43 -9.66 75.98
CA LYS A 30 -6.37 -10.20 75.00
C LYS A 30 -6.95 -9.09 74.13
N GLN A 31 -7.39 -7.97 74.71
CA GLN A 31 -7.94 -6.84 73.95
C GLN A 31 -6.92 -6.23 72.98
N LYS A 32 -5.65 -6.09 73.39
CA LYS A 32 -4.58 -5.59 72.51
C LYS A 32 -4.32 -6.55 71.35
N ASN A 33 -4.24 -7.85 71.63
CA ASN A 33 -4.02 -8.86 70.60
C ASN A 33 -5.19 -8.93 69.60
N THR A 34 -6.43 -8.86 70.07
CA THR A 34 -7.60 -8.85 69.18
C THR A 34 -7.65 -7.60 68.32
N LYS A 35 -7.33 -6.42 68.87
CA LYS A 35 -7.24 -5.18 68.08
C LYS A 35 -6.13 -5.25 67.03
N LEU A 36 -4.95 -5.77 67.39
CA LEU A 36 -3.85 -5.94 66.45
C LEU A 36 -4.22 -6.87 65.29
N LEU A 37 -4.94 -7.96 65.57
CA LEU A 37 -5.44 -8.88 64.56
C LEU A 37 -6.48 -8.22 63.64
N ASP A 38 -7.43 -7.49 64.21
CA ASP A 38 -8.47 -6.78 63.45
C ASP A 38 -7.88 -5.67 62.56
N ASP A 39 -6.91 -4.91 63.07
CA ASP A 39 -6.17 -3.91 62.31
C ASP A 39 -5.36 -4.56 61.17
N ALA A 40 -4.73 -5.71 61.42
CA ALA A 40 -3.99 -6.45 60.41
C ALA A 40 -4.90 -7.01 59.32
N GLU A 41 -6.07 -7.54 59.70
CA GLU A 41 -7.07 -8.05 58.76
C GLU A 41 -7.65 -6.92 57.90
N THR A 42 -7.96 -5.77 58.51
CA THR A 42 -8.45 -4.58 57.80
C THR A 42 -7.41 -4.08 56.80
N LYS A 43 -6.15 -3.95 57.21
CA LYS A 43 -5.05 -3.57 56.30
C LYS A 43 -4.87 -4.56 55.16
N ALA A 44 -4.97 -5.87 55.43
CA ALA A 44 -4.87 -6.89 54.40
C ALA A 44 -6.03 -6.80 53.39
N LYS A 45 -7.25 -6.58 53.85
CA LYS A 45 -8.43 -6.36 52.99
C LYS A 45 -8.29 -5.10 52.15
N ASP A 46 -7.81 -4.01 52.73
CA ASP A 46 -7.56 -2.75 52.01
C ASP A 46 -6.49 -2.92 50.94
N LEU A 47 -5.37 -3.57 51.27
CA LEU A 47 -4.30 -3.87 50.32
C LEU A 47 -4.81 -4.72 49.15
N LEU A 48 -5.60 -5.76 49.43
CA LEU A 48 -6.19 -6.61 48.41
C LEU A 48 -7.17 -5.83 47.51
N SER A 49 -7.98 -4.95 48.11
CA SER A 49 -8.91 -4.09 47.38
C SER A 49 -8.18 -3.11 46.48
N GLN A 50 -7.11 -2.48 46.97
CA GLN A 50 -6.27 -1.58 46.19
C GLN A 50 -5.58 -2.32 45.04
N ALA A 51 -4.99 -3.49 45.31
CA ALA A 51 -4.35 -4.31 44.28
C ALA A 51 -5.34 -4.71 43.18
N LYS A 52 -6.58 -5.05 43.53
CA LYS A 52 -7.63 -5.37 42.56
C LYS A 52 -8.01 -4.16 41.70
N ARG A 53 -8.23 -2.99 42.32
CA ARG A 53 -8.56 -1.75 41.59
C ARG A 53 -7.43 -1.35 40.66
N GLU A 54 -6.19 -1.45 41.10
CA GLU A 54 -5.02 -1.13 40.29
C GLU A 54 -4.86 -2.12 39.13
N GLY A 55 -5.10 -3.41 39.37
CA GLY A 55 -5.13 -4.42 38.32
C GLY A 55 -6.19 -4.14 37.25
N ASP A 56 -7.40 -3.78 37.66
CA ASP A 56 -8.49 -3.41 36.75
C ASP A 56 -8.17 -2.12 35.98
N ARG A 57 -7.51 -1.15 36.64
CA ARG A 57 -7.03 0.09 36.02
C ARG A 57 -5.98 -0.19 34.95
N ILE A 58 -4.94 -0.97 35.28
CA ILE A 58 -3.86 -1.36 34.35
C ILE A 58 -4.44 -2.11 33.16
N LYS A 59 -5.34 -3.08 33.40
CA LYS A 59 -6.01 -3.82 32.33
C LYS A 59 -6.76 -2.88 31.39
N SER A 60 -7.55 -1.95 31.95
CA SER A 60 -8.33 -0.99 31.17
C SER A 60 -7.43 -0.05 30.38
N GLU A 61 -6.35 0.44 30.98
CA GLU A 61 -5.36 1.32 30.35
C GLU A 61 -4.64 0.61 29.19
N LYS A 62 -4.26 -0.66 29.37
CA LYS A 62 -3.62 -1.46 28.31
C LYS A 62 -4.57 -1.75 27.16
N ILE A 63 -5.84 -2.03 27.45
CA ILE A 63 -6.86 -2.19 26.40
C ILE A 63 -7.06 -0.89 25.63
N LEU A 64 -7.06 0.26 26.32
CA LEU A 64 -7.20 1.57 25.67
C LEU A 64 -5.99 1.86 24.77
N GLN A 65 -4.76 1.68 25.27
CA GLN A 65 -3.53 1.84 24.50
C GLN A 65 -3.53 0.93 23.26
N ALA A 66 -3.97 -0.33 23.40
CA ALA A 66 -4.07 -1.24 22.27
C ALA A 66 -5.08 -0.75 21.21
N LYS A 67 -6.23 -0.20 21.64
CA LYS A 67 -7.23 0.38 20.73
C LYS A 67 -6.70 1.62 20.00
N GLU A 68 -5.99 2.51 20.70
CA GLU A 68 -5.37 3.70 20.10
C GLU A 68 -4.36 3.29 19.03
N ARG A 69 -3.45 2.35 19.35
CA ARG A 69 -2.48 1.81 18.39
C ARG A 69 -3.14 1.12 17.21
N PHE A 70 -4.23 0.39 17.45
CA PHE A 70 -4.99 -0.24 16.38
C PHE A 70 -5.59 0.78 15.42
N ILE A 71 -6.17 1.86 15.95
CA ILE A 71 -6.74 2.95 15.13
C ILE A 71 -5.63 3.67 14.35
N GLU A 72 -4.48 3.94 14.99
CA GLU A 72 -3.31 4.54 14.35
C GLU A 72 -2.83 3.67 13.17
N LEU A 73 -2.56 2.39 13.41
CA LEU A 73 -2.13 1.44 12.37
C LEU A 73 -3.16 1.32 11.24
N LYS A 74 -4.45 1.30 11.57
CA LYS A 74 -5.51 1.27 10.56
C LYS A 74 -5.49 2.53 9.69
N SER A 75 -5.33 3.71 10.29
CA SER A 75 -5.25 4.98 9.54
C SER A 75 -4.01 5.03 8.65
N GLU A 76 -2.86 4.56 9.13
CA GLU A 76 -1.65 4.47 8.31
C GLU A 76 -1.84 3.52 7.11
N HIS A 77 -2.50 2.39 7.34
CA HIS A 77 -2.80 1.43 6.27
C HIS A 77 -3.75 2.03 5.21
N GLU A 78 -4.80 2.74 5.64
CA GLU A 78 -5.73 3.44 4.74
C GLU A 78 -4.99 4.51 3.92
N LYS A 79 -4.10 5.29 4.53
CA LYS A 79 -3.25 6.25 3.81
C LYS A 79 -2.34 5.58 2.78
N LEU A 80 -1.74 4.43 3.12
CA LEU A 80 -0.91 3.67 2.20
C LEU A 80 -1.71 3.16 1.00
N ILE A 81 -2.91 2.60 1.25
CA ILE A 81 -3.82 2.14 0.19
C ILE A 81 -4.18 3.32 -0.72
N PHE A 82 -4.62 4.44 -0.15
CA PHE A 82 -4.98 5.63 -0.92
C PHE A 82 -3.83 6.13 -1.80
N ASN A 83 -2.61 6.19 -1.26
CA ASN A 83 -1.44 6.60 -2.03
C ASN A 83 -1.09 5.62 -3.16
N ARG A 84 -1.26 4.31 -2.93
CA ARG A 84 -1.07 3.28 -3.97
C ARG A 84 -2.13 3.43 -5.06
N GLU A 85 -3.39 3.56 -4.69
CA GLU A 85 -4.51 3.72 -5.62
C GLU A 85 -4.36 4.97 -6.47
N LYS A 86 -3.98 6.11 -5.86
CA LYS A 86 -3.65 7.34 -6.58
C LYS A 86 -2.53 7.14 -7.61
N LYS A 87 -1.42 6.49 -7.21
CA LYS A 87 -0.29 6.21 -8.11
C LYS A 87 -0.68 5.29 -9.27
N ILE A 88 -1.51 4.29 -9.00
CA ILE A 88 -2.06 3.39 -10.02
C ILE A 88 -2.91 4.20 -11.00
N SER A 89 -3.86 5.00 -10.52
CA SER A 89 -4.73 5.82 -11.36
C SER A 89 -3.95 6.82 -12.23
N GLU A 90 -2.94 7.49 -11.67
CA GLU A 90 -2.05 8.38 -12.44
C GLU A 90 -1.30 7.62 -13.55
N THR A 91 -0.83 6.41 -13.25
CA THR A 91 -0.12 5.56 -14.22
C THR A 91 -1.06 5.07 -15.31
N GLU A 92 -2.27 4.63 -14.97
CA GLU A 92 -3.32 4.20 -15.90
C GLU A 92 -3.73 5.33 -16.84
N ASN A 93 -3.96 6.53 -16.32
CA ASN A 93 -4.28 7.70 -17.13
C ASN A 93 -3.15 8.02 -18.12
N ARG A 94 -1.90 8.00 -17.65
CA ARG A 94 -0.73 8.22 -18.52
C ARG A 94 -0.60 7.13 -19.59
N LEU A 95 -0.88 5.87 -19.26
CA LEU A 95 -0.86 4.77 -20.21
C LEU A 95 -1.95 4.92 -21.26
N ARG A 96 -3.18 5.25 -20.83
CA ARG A 96 -4.32 5.49 -21.72
C ARG A 96 -4.07 6.65 -22.69
N GLU A 97 -3.45 7.73 -22.22
CA GLU A 97 -3.04 8.84 -23.10
C GLU A 97 -2.00 8.39 -24.15
N LYS A 98 -1.01 7.59 -23.74
CA LYS A 98 -0.01 7.04 -24.67
C LYS A 98 -0.63 6.09 -25.68
N GLU A 99 -1.54 5.22 -25.24
CA GLU A 99 -2.26 4.30 -26.11
C GLU A 99 -3.12 5.06 -27.13
N ASN A 100 -3.83 6.10 -26.71
CA ASN A 100 -4.59 6.97 -27.60
C ASN A 100 -3.69 7.68 -28.63
N LYS A 101 -2.51 8.16 -28.23
CA LYS A 101 -1.53 8.75 -29.16
C LYS A 101 -1.01 7.71 -30.15
N LEU A 102 -0.65 6.53 -29.67
CA LEU A 102 -0.16 5.42 -30.51
C LEU A 102 -1.21 5.00 -31.53
N ASN A 103 -2.47 4.85 -31.12
CA ASN A 103 -3.59 4.50 -32.00
C ASN A 103 -3.82 5.55 -33.08
N LYS A 104 -3.69 6.85 -32.76
CA LYS A 104 -3.76 7.93 -33.76
C LYS A 104 -2.63 7.86 -34.77
N GLU A 105 -1.39 7.69 -34.32
CA GLU A 105 -0.23 7.55 -35.21
C GLU A 105 -0.31 6.29 -36.07
N LEU A 106 -0.76 5.18 -35.50
CA LEU A 106 -0.98 3.93 -36.23
C LEU A 106 -2.01 4.10 -37.35
N ASN A 107 -3.15 4.75 -37.05
CA ASN A 107 -4.18 5.03 -38.04
C ASN A 107 -3.68 5.98 -39.14
N ARG A 108 -2.91 7.00 -38.77
CA ARG A 108 -2.26 7.91 -39.72
C ARG A 108 -1.28 7.16 -40.62
N SER A 109 -0.44 6.31 -40.05
CA SER A 109 0.52 5.48 -40.80
C SER A 109 -0.21 4.55 -41.77
N LYS A 110 -1.24 3.82 -41.33
CA LYS A 110 -2.06 2.98 -42.21
C LYS A 110 -2.67 3.74 -43.37
N SER A 111 -3.21 4.94 -43.11
CA SER A 111 -3.78 5.81 -44.15
C SER A 111 -2.72 6.28 -45.15
N LEU A 112 -1.54 6.70 -44.67
CA LEU A 112 -0.42 7.08 -45.52
C LEU A 112 0.08 5.92 -46.38
N THR A 113 0.25 4.72 -45.80
CA THR A 113 0.63 3.51 -46.54
C THR A 113 -0.38 3.22 -47.64
N HIS A 114 -1.68 3.22 -47.32
CA HIS A 114 -2.72 2.99 -48.32
C HIS A 114 -2.69 4.00 -49.47
N ASN A 115 -2.50 5.30 -49.17
CA ASN A 115 -2.38 6.34 -50.19
C ASN A 115 -1.12 6.19 -51.05
N LEU A 116 0.00 5.77 -50.45
CA LEU A 116 1.24 5.48 -51.17
C LEU A 116 1.06 4.29 -52.10
N ASP A 117 0.43 3.21 -51.64
CA ASP A 117 0.16 2.02 -52.45
C ASP A 117 -0.72 2.37 -53.67
N GLN A 118 -1.79 3.13 -53.47
CA GLN A 118 -2.64 3.62 -54.58
C GLN A 118 -1.85 4.48 -55.57
N LYS A 119 -0.95 5.34 -55.08
CA LYS A 119 -0.14 6.21 -55.93
C LYS A 119 0.90 5.42 -56.71
N ASN A 120 1.53 4.42 -56.09
CA ASN A 120 2.45 3.50 -56.76
C ASN A 120 1.71 2.73 -57.87
N GLU A 121 0.55 2.16 -57.59
CA GLU A 121 -0.25 1.44 -58.61
C GLU A 121 -0.64 2.36 -59.79
N SER A 122 -0.98 3.62 -59.50
CA SER A 122 -1.26 4.63 -60.54
C SER A 122 -0.03 4.98 -61.39
N LEU A 123 1.14 5.09 -60.76
CA LEU A 123 2.40 5.35 -61.45
C LEU A 123 2.83 4.16 -62.31
N ASP A 124 2.72 2.93 -61.81
CA ASP A 124 3.02 1.71 -62.56
C ASP A 124 2.13 1.60 -63.80
N LYS A 125 0.82 1.88 -63.67
CA LYS A 125 -0.10 1.93 -64.82
C LYS A 125 0.29 3.00 -65.84
N LYS A 126 0.81 4.15 -65.41
CA LYS A 126 1.26 5.22 -66.31
C LYS A 126 2.56 4.84 -67.01
N LEU A 127 3.53 4.26 -66.28
CA LEU A 127 4.79 3.77 -66.83
C LEU A 127 4.54 2.72 -67.91
N SER A 128 3.74 1.69 -67.62
CA SER A 128 3.39 0.65 -68.61
C SER A 128 2.73 1.21 -69.88
N LYS A 129 1.85 2.20 -69.74
CA LYS A 129 1.25 2.90 -70.91
C LYS A 129 2.27 3.71 -71.70
N LEU A 130 3.23 4.32 -71.03
CA LEU A 130 4.27 5.13 -71.64
C LEU A 130 5.26 4.24 -72.40
N GLU A 131 5.65 3.12 -71.82
CA GLU A 131 6.45 2.06 -72.46
C GLU A 131 5.76 1.54 -73.73
N SER A 132 4.47 1.18 -73.63
CA SER A 132 3.69 0.70 -74.80
C SER A 132 3.62 1.74 -75.93
N LYS A 133 3.47 3.04 -75.57
CA LYS A 133 3.47 4.12 -76.55
C LYS A 133 4.85 4.35 -77.17
N GLN A 134 5.91 4.22 -76.38
CA GLN A 134 7.27 4.35 -76.87
C GLN A 134 7.61 3.22 -77.87
N GLU A 135 7.21 1.98 -77.57
CA GLU A 135 7.34 0.86 -78.50
C GLU A 135 6.57 1.11 -79.81
N ALA A 136 5.31 1.53 -79.71
CA ALA A 136 4.50 1.86 -80.89
C ALA A 136 5.11 3.00 -81.72
N LEU A 137 5.65 4.04 -81.07
CA LEU A 137 6.32 5.15 -81.72
C LEU A 137 7.58 4.69 -82.45
N ASN A 138 8.41 3.85 -81.80
CA ASN A 138 9.62 3.29 -82.40
C ASN A 138 9.27 2.48 -83.66
N LEU A 139 8.28 1.58 -83.58
CA LEU A 139 7.81 0.80 -84.74
C LEU A 139 7.31 1.69 -85.90
N LEU A 140 6.59 2.76 -85.57
CA LEU A 140 6.05 3.69 -86.57
C LEU A 140 7.16 4.53 -87.21
N HIS A 141 8.17 4.91 -86.42
CA HIS A 141 9.36 5.58 -86.90
C HIS A 141 10.17 4.68 -87.84
N ASP A 142 10.42 3.43 -87.44
CA ASP A 142 11.12 2.44 -88.28
C ASP A 142 10.40 2.24 -89.62
N SER A 143 9.07 2.11 -89.60
CA SER A 143 8.25 2.01 -90.83
C SER A 143 8.29 3.28 -91.69
N GLN A 144 8.34 4.47 -91.08
CA GLN A 144 8.50 5.72 -91.82
C GLN A 144 9.87 5.82 -92.48
N VAL A 145 10.93 5.43 -91.79
CA VAL A 145 12.29 5.37 -92.33
C VAL A 145 12.34 4.41 -93.52
N GLU A 146 11.82 3.19 -93.39
CA GLU A 146 11.76 2.19 -94.47
C GLU A 146 11.01 2.71 -95.72
N LYS A 147 9.86 3.37 -95.51
CA LYS A 147 9.09 3.98 -96.60
C LYS A 147 9.85 5.11 -97.28
N LEU A 148 10.54 5.95 -96.53
CA LEU A 148 11.37 7.02 -97.07
C LEU A 148 12.53 6.47 -97.90
N GLU A 149 13.23 5.44 -97.40
CA GLU A 149 14.31 4.75 -98.13
C GLU A 149 13.81 4.11 -99.44
N THR A 150 12.60 3.54 -99.43
CA THR A 150 11.97 2.96 -100.62
C THR A 150 11.64 4.03 -101.66
N ILE A 151 11.16 5.21 -101.23
CA ILE A 151 10.82 6.33 -102.13
C ILE A 151 12.08 7.03 -102.67
N SER A 152 13.12 7.18 -101.85
CA SER A 152 14.39 7.83 -102.22
C SER A 152 15.32 6.93 -103.04
N GLY A 153 15.09 5.62 -103.06
CA GLY A 153 15.94 4.64 -103.76
C GLY A 153 17.35 4.49 -103.16
N LEU A 154 17.57 5.05 -101.97
CA LEU A 154 18.85 5.09 -101.25
C LEU A 154 18.58 4.82 -99.76
N SER A 155 19.30 3.86 -99.18
CA SER A 155 19.20 3.62 -97.73
C SER A 155 19.78 4.80 -96.95
N ALA A 156 19.29 5.04 -95.73
CA ALA A 156 19.77 6.11 -94.85
C ALA A 156 21.27 5.99 -94.58
N ALA A 157 21.80 4.76 -94.54
CA ALA A 157 23.22 4.48 -94.43
C ALA A 157 24.01 4.81 -95.71
N ALA A 158 23.41 4.67 -96.89
CA ALA A 158 24.01 5.03 -98.17
C ALA A 158 24.00 6.55 -98.39
N ALA A 159 22.90 7.24 -98.04
CA ALA A 159 22.79 8.70 -98.10
C ALA A 159 23.79 9.40 -97.16
N LYS A 160 24.06 8.83 -95.99
CA LYS A 160 25.08 9.35 -95.04
C LYS A 160 26.53 9.13 -95.51
N LYS A 161 26.75 8.31 -96.53
CA LYS A 161 28.07 8.01 -97.12
C LYS A 161 28.40 8.90 -98.32
N GLU A 162 27.40 9.56 -98.90
CA GLU A 162 27.56 10.54 -100.01
C GLU A 162 27.66 12.01 -99.53
N LEU A 163 27.53 12.26 -98.22
CA LEU A 163 27.86 13.53 -97.57
C LEU A 163 29.24 13.44 -96.90
#